data_AF-A0A356PBY9-F1
#
_entry.id   AF-A0A356PBY9-F1
#
_cell.length_a   1.000
_cell.length_b   1.000
_cell.length_c   1.000
_cell.angle_alpha   90.00
_cell.angle_beta   90.00
_cell.angle_gamma   90.00
#
_symmetry.space_group_name_H-M   'P 1'
#
loop_
_entity.id
_entity.type
_entity.pdbx_description
1 polymer ?
#
loop_
_entity_poly.entity_id
_entity_poly.type
_entity_poly.pdbx_seq_one_letter_code
_entity_poly.pdbx_strand_id
1 'polypeptide(L)'
;VAGGRGMRFTLAIQDIAQLKKLYDSNAQTITGNCHNWIYLKTADIETAKLISEKTGKYTVETENSSSSVQPKSHSISHGVGFCLLYTSP
;
A
#
# COMPACT_ATOMS: atom_id res chain seq x y z
N VAL A 1 2.61 26.05 -12.01
CA VAL A 1 3.54 24.92 -12.25
C VAL A 1 4.96 25.47 -12.41
N ALA A 2 5.93 24.97 -11.65
CA ALA A 2 7.33 25.42 -11.67
C ALA A 2 8.24 24.57 -12.58
N GLY A 3 7.68 23.51 -13.20
CA GLY A 3 8.42 22.53 -13.99
C GLY A 3 9.19 23.09 -15.19
N GLY A 4 8.73 24.20 -15.77
CA GLY A 4 9.40 24.85 -16.90
C GLY A 4 10.71 25.57 -16.56
N ARG A 5 11.06 25.74 -15.27
CA ARG A 5 12.28 26.42 -14.80
C ARG A 5 13.25 25.49 -14.07
N GLY A 6 13.05 24.17 -14.12
CA GLY A 6 13.90 23.20 -13.44
C GLY A 6 13.83 23.23 -11.90
N MET A 7 12.89 23.99 -11.33
CA MET A 7 12.73 24.08 -9.88
C MET A 7 12.00 22.85 -9.32
N ARG A 8 12.62 22.20 -8.34
CA ARG A 8 12.07 21.04 -7.64
C ARG A 8 11.86 21.43 -6.17
N PHE A 9 10.64 21.22 -5.69
CA PHE A 9 10.30 21.45 -4.30
C PHE A 9 10.18 20.09 -3.60
N THR A 10 10.97 19.89 -2.56
CA THR A 10 10.93 18.70 -1.72
C THR A 10 10.36 19.10 -0.36
N LEU A 11 9.24 18.49 0.01
CA LEU A 11 8.59 18.68 1.30
C LEU A 11 8.98 17.51 2.21
N ALA A 12 9.62 17.80 3.33
CA ALA A 12 9.97 16.83 4.35
C ALA A 12 9.13 17.11 5.61
N ILE A 13 8.19 16.22 5.91
CA ILE A 13 7.29 16.29 7.05
C ILE A 13 7.22 14.94 7.74
N GLN A 14 7.02 14.94 9.06
CA GLN A 14 6.87 13.71 9.84
C GLN A 14 5.46 13.12 9.71
N ASP A 15 4.46 14.00 9.60
CA ASP A 15 3.05 13.62 9.61
C ASP A 15 2.23 14.56 8.71
N ILE A 16 1.27 13.99 7.98
CA ILE A 16 0.32 14.73 7.13
C ILE A 16 -0.60 15.60 7.99
N ALA A 17 -0.87 15.24 9.24
CA ALA A 17 -1.67 16.05 10.16
C ALA A 17 -1.04 17.44 10.41
N GLN A 18 0.29 17.54 10.47
CA GLN A 18 0.98 18.82 10.62
C GLN A 18 0.80 19.70 9.38
N LEU A 19 0.85 19.10 8.19
CA LEU A 19 0.61 19.82 6.94
C LEU A 19 -0.83 20.34 6.87
N LYS A 20 -1.82 19.52 7.26
CA LYS A 20 -3.22 19.93 7.38
C LYS A 20 -3.39 21.06 8.39
N LYS A 21 -2.69 21.04 9.54
CA LYS A 21 -2.78 22.10 10.54
C LYS A 21 -2.25 23.45 10.06
N LEU A 22 -1.19 23.45 9.25
CA LEU A 22 -0.56 24.68 8.77
C LEU A 22 -1.22 25.26 7.53
N TYR A 23 -1.72 24.40 6.63
CA TYR A 23 -2.20 24.81 5.31
C TYR A 23 -3.69 24.54 5.11
N ASP A 24 -4.36 23.86 6.05
CA ASP A 24 -5.79 23.57 6.04
C ASP A 24 -6.27 23.07 4.66
N SER A 25 -7.18 23.79 4.01
CA SER A 25 -7.64 23.49 2.64
C SER A 25 -6.53 23.42 1.58
N ASN A 26 -5.46 24.21 1.72
CA ASN A 26 -4.34 24.21 0.77
C ASN A 26 -3.43 22.98 0.91
N ALA A 27 -3.50 22.25 2.03
CA ALA A 27 -2.72 21.03 2.23
C ALA A 27 -3.07 19.96 1.17
N GLN A 28 -4.33 19.88 0.76
CA GLN A 28 -4.76 18.97 -0.31
C GLN A 28 -4.17 19.35 -1.67
N THR A 29 -4.12 20.64 -1.98
CA THR A 29 -3.53 21.13 -3.23
C THR A 29 -2.03 20.89 -3.26
N ILE A 30 -1.32 21.10 -2.15
CA ILE A 30 0.13 20.86 -2.06
C ILE A 30 0.42 19.36 -2.22
N THR A 31 -0.27 18.49 -1.47
CA THR A 31 -0.08 17.03 -1.56
C THR A 31 -0.50 16.47 -2.92
N GLY A 32 -1.52 17.03 -3.56
CA GLY A 32 -1.93 16.66 -4.92
C GLY A 32 -0.91 17.03 -5.99
N ASN A 33 -0.17 18.14 -5.81
CA ASN A 33 0.90 18.54 -6.71
C ASN A 33 2.19 17.72 -6.52
N CYS A 34 2.38 17.09 -5.36
CA CYS A 34 3.51 16.21 -5.10
C CYS A 34 3.34 14.87 -5.84
N HIS A 35 4.08 14.70 -6.94
CA HIS A 35 4.04 13.47 -7.72
C HIS A 35 4.87 12.34 -7.07
N ASN A 36 6.04 12.68 -6.52
CA ASN A 36 6.91 11.72 -5.85
C ASN A 36 6.67 11.72 -4.36
N TRP A 37 6.38 10.53 -3.82
CA TRP A 37 6.18 10.27 -2.40
C TRP A 37 7.28 9.34 -1.92
N ILE A 38 8.07 9.79 -0.94
CA ILE A 38 9.11 8.98 -0.30
C ILE A 38 8.63 8.73 1.12
N TYR A 39 8.21 7.49 1.38
CA TYR A 39 7.73 7.06 2.68
C TYR A 39 8.80 6.24 3.39
N LEU A 40 9.11 6.60 4.64
CA LEU A 40 10.09 5.91 5.47
C LEU A 40 9.39 5.14 6.60
N LYS A 41 8.71 5.85 7.48
CA LYS A 41 7.99 5.30 8.62
C LYS A 41 7.08 6.36 9.22
N THR A 42 5.84 6.01 9.54
CA THR A 42 4.96 6.82 10.38
C THR A 42 4.38 5.97 11.51
N ALA A 43 4.03 6.61 12.63
CA ALA A 43 3.29 5.97 13.72
C ALA A 43 1.78 6.20 13.61
N ASP A 44 1.36 7.16 12.79
CA ASP A 44 -0.04 7.53 12.59
C ASP A 44 -0.75 6.62 11.58
N ILE A 45 -1.89 6.07 12.00
CA ILE A 45 -2.68 5.11 11.22
C ILE A 45 -3.32 5.80 10.01
N GLU A 46 -3.76 7.06 10.13
CA GLU A 46 -4.37 7.77 9.01
C GLU A 46 -3.37 8.01 7.88
N THR A 47 -2.17 8.45 8.24
CA THR A 47 -1.07 8.63 7.30
C THR A 47 -0.67 7.31 6.66
N ALA A 48 -0.57 6.22 7.44
CA ALA A 48 -0.26 4.89 6.90
C ALA A 48 -1.32 4.41 5.89
N LYS A 49 -2.61 4.62 6.19
CA LYS A 49 -3.70 4.25 5.29
C LYS A 49 -3.66 5.06 3.99
N LEU A 50 -3.42 6.36 4.07
CA LEU A 50 -3.30 7.22 2.90
C LEU A 50 -2.13 6.81 2.00
N ILE A 51 -1.00 6.43 2.60
CA ILE A 51 0.14 5.90 1.84
C ILE A 51 -0.20 4.54 1.21
N SER A 52 -0.82 3.62 1.95
CA SER A 52 -1.20 2.32 1.40
C SER A 52 -2.20 2.44 0.25
N GLU A 53 -3.19 3.33 0.37
CA GLU A 53 -4.10 3.66 -0.73
C GLU A 53 -3.36 4.25 -1.95
N LYS A 54 -2.32 5.06 -1.74
CA LYS A 54 -1.48 5.62 -2.82
C LYS A 54 -0.57 4.59 -3.49
N THR A 55 -0.02 3.65 -2.73
CA THR A 55 0.84 2.58 -3.26
C THR A 55 0.05 1.59 -4.12
N GLY A 56 -1.27 1.53 -3.92
CA GLY A 56 -2.18 0.73 -4.73
C GLY A 56 -2.19 -0.74 -4.30
N LYS A 57 -3.11 -1.48 -4.90
CA LYS A 57 -3.29 -2.92 -4.64
C LYS A 57 -2.76 -3.68 -5.84
N TYR A 58 -1.99 -4.73 -5.59
CA TYR A 58 -1.59 -5.67 -6.63
C TYR A 58 -2.27 -7.02 -6.37
N THR A 59 -2.75 -7.65 -7.44
CA THR A 59 -3.36 -8.98 -7.35
C THR A 59 -2.25 -10.01 -7.20
N VAL A 60 -2.36 -10.88 -6.19
CA VAL A 60 -1.45 -12.00 -5.98
C VAL A 60 -2.18 -13.29 -6.23
N GLU A 61 -1.66 -14.08 -7.16
CA GLU A 61 -2.10 -15.46 -7.35
C GLU A 61 -1.44 -16.33 -6.28
N THR A 62 -2.26 -16.97 -5.42
CA THR A 62 -1.77 -17.93 -4.42
C THR A 62 -2.23 -19.33 -4.78
N GLU A 63 -1.26 -20.20 -5.04
CA GLU A 63 -1.49 -21.63 -5.25
C GLU A 63 -1.51 -22.35 -3.89
N ASN A 64 -2.67 -22.87 -3.49
CA ASN A 64 -2.80 -23.70 -2.30
C ASN A 64 -2.74 -25.18 -2.71
N SER A 65 -1.68 -25.88 -2.29
CA SER A 65 -1.58 -27.33 -2.43
C SER A 65 -1.82 -28.00 -1.08
N SER A 66 -2.80 -28.89 -1.01
CA SER A 66 -3.12 -29.69 0.18
C SER A 66 -2.96 -31.18 -0.12
N SER A 67 -2.30 -31.91 0.79
CA SER A 67 -2.12 -33.36 0.70
C SER A 67 -2.56 -33.98 2.02
N SER A 68 -3.46 -34.96 1.95
CA SER A 68 -3.96 -35.70 3.12
C SER A 68 -3.60 -37.17 2.98
N VAL A 69 -2.90 -37.71 3.98
CA VAL A 69 -2.49 -39.11 4.05
C VAL A 69 -3.22 -39.77 5.21
N GLN A 70 -4.14 -40.70 4.92
CA GLN A 70 -4.82 -41.50 5.94
C GLN A 70 -4.00 -42.78 6.26
N PRO A 71 -3.60 -43.01 7.52
CA PRO A 71 -2.71 -44.12 7.87
C PRO A 71 -3.40 -45.50 7.94
N LYS A 72 -4.74 -45.59 7.86
CA LYS A 72 -5.50 -46.85 7.98
C LYS A 72 -6.11 -47.37 6.67
N SER A 73 -5.94 -46.65 5.56
CA SER A 73 -6.36 -47.07 4.22
C SER A 73 -5.43 -46.39 3.22
N HIS A 74 -4.89 -47.13 2.26
CA HIS A 74 -3.92 -46.62 1.26
C HIS A 74 -4.58 -45.66 0.25
N SER A 75 -5.11 -44.53 0.72
CA SER A 75 -5.71 -43.49 -0.10
C SER A 75 -4.93 -42.20 0.10
N ILE A 76 -4.30 -41.73 -0.98
CA ILE A 76 -3.60 -40.45 -1.06
C ILE A 76 -4.51 -39.50 -1.84
N SER A 77 -4.91 -38.40 -1.23
CA SER A 77 -5.70 -37.36 -1.89
C SER A 77 -4.85 -36.10 -2.06
N HIS A 78 -4.70 -35.64 -3.31
CA HIS A 78 -4.07 -34.37 -3.66
C HIS A 78 -5.13 -33.40 -4.15
N GLY A 79 -5.24 -32.25 -3.48
CA GLY A 79 -6.08 -31.14 -3.90
C GLY A 79 -5.23 -29.91 -4.21
N VAL A 80 -5.28 -29.44 -5.46
CA VAL A 80 -4.73 -28.14 -5.85
C VAL A 80 -5.89 -27.16 -5.96
N GLY A 81 -5.83 -26.07 -5.19
CA GLY A 81 -6.82 -25.00 -5.18
C GLY A 81 -6.15 -23.69 -5.57
N PHE A 82 -6.71 -23.00 -6.56
CA PHE A 82 -6.27 -21.66 -6.93
C PHE A 82 -7.08 -20.65 -6.13
N CYS A 83 -6.44 -19.92 -5.23
CA CYS A 83 -7.10 -18.87 -4.45
C CYS A 83 -6.56 -17.51 -4.89
N LEU A 84 -7.41 -16.77 -5.59
CA LEU A 84 -7.19 -15.35 -5.86
C LEU A 84 -7.38 -14.58 -4.55
N LEU A 85 -6.29 -14.38 -3.82
CA LEU A 85 -6.30 -13.54 -2.62
C LEU A 85 -6.21 -12.07 -3.06
N TYR A 86 -7.32 -11.35 -2.93
CA TYR A 86 -7.27 -9.90 -2.82
C TYR A 86 -6.58 -9.55 -1.50
N THR A 87 -5.27 -9.34 -1.54
CA THR A 87 -4.54 -8.88 -0.36
C THR A 87 -4.81 -7.39 -0.15
N SER A 88 -5.26 -7.07 1.06
CA SER A 88 -5.58 -5.70 1.49
C SER A 88 -4.34 -4.93 1.95
N PRO A 89 -4.43 -3.58 2.02
CA PRO A 89 -3.42 -2.61 2.47
C PRO A 89 -2.45 -3.01 3.59
#